data_AF-A0A4Q1AFG0-F1
#
_entry.id   AF-A0A4Q1AFG0-F1
#
_cell.length_a   1.000
_cell.length_b   1.000
_cell.length_c   1.000
_cell.angle_alpha   90.00
_cell.angle_beta   90.00
_cell.angle_gamma   90.00
#
_symmetry.space_group_name_H-M   'P 1'
#
loop_
_entity.id
_entity.type
_entity.pdbx_description
1 polymer ?
#
loop_
_entity_poly.entity_id
_entity_poly.type
_entity_poly.pdbx_seq_one_letter_code
_entity_poly.pdbx_strand_id
1 'polypeptide(L)'
;MKKLVKSGKNSFTLLETLVSVFILSIIIVGFSKASFYDNFDEEYIILNKLENMFNISSYDSSFSTKNIQLTITLDDIEIKNISVKKIEYEDENLRLLKYELPK
;
A
#
# COMPACT_ATOMS: atom_id res chain seq x y z
N MET A 1 -55.72 -38.01 1.84
CA MET A 1 -55.19 -36.79 1.18
C MET A 1 -54.22 -35.94 2.03
N LYS A 2 -54.21 -35.97 3.38
CA LYS A 2 -53.30 -35.13 4.21
C LYS A 2 -51.79 -35.40 4.07
N LYS A 3 -51.37 -36.62 3.70
CA LYS A 3 -49.94 -37.03 3.67
C LYS A 3 -49.18 -36.46 2.46
N LEU A 4 -49.84 -36.34 1.31
CA LEU A 4 -49.24 -35.81 0.07
C LEU A 4 -48.96 -34.30 0.16
N VAL A 5 -49.84 -33.54 0.84
CA VAL A 5 -49.68 -32.10 1.07
C VAL A 5 -48.47 -31.79 1.97
N LYS A 6 -48.15 -32.66 2.94
CA LYS A 6 -46.99 -32.50 3.83
C LYS A 6 -45.67 -32.77 3.10
N SER A 7 -45.65 -33.74 2.17
CA SER A 7 -44.45 -34.06 1.37
C SER A 7 -44.09 -32.94 0.40
N GLY A 8 -45.07 -32.35 -0.29
CA GLY A 8 -44.83 -31.23 -1.21
C GLY A 8 -44.32 -29.97 -0.49
N LYS A 9 -44.89 -29.64 0.68
CA LYS A 9 -44.43 -28.51 1.51
C LYS A 9 -42.96 -28.65 1.93
N ASN A 10 -42.56 -29.85 2.35
CA ASN A 10 -41.16 -30.10 2.73
C ASN A 10 -40.20 -30.02 1.53
N SER A 11 -40.62 -30.44 0.33
CA SER A 11 -39.82 -30.29 -0.89
C SER A 11 -39.63 -28.83 -1.31
N PHE A 12 -40.64 -27.97 -1.12
CA PHE A 12 -40.50 -26.52 -1.37
C PHE A 12 -39.54 -25.85 -0.38
N THR A 13 -39.63 -26.19 0.91
CA THR A 13 -38.68 -25.67 1.91
C THR A 13 -37.24 -26.12 1.64
N LEU A 14 -37.04 -27.35 1.14
CA LEU A 14 -35.72 -27.83 0.75
C LEU A 14 -35.15 -27.06 -0.45
N LEU A 15 -35.98 -26.77 -1.46
CA LEU A 15 -35.58 -25.95 -2.61
C LEU A 15 -35.20 -24.53 -2.17
N GLU A 16 -36.02 -23.91 -1.31
CA GLU A 16 -35.75 -22.58 -0.77
C GLU A 16 -34.43 -22.54 0.01
N THR A 17 -34.16 -23.56 0.81
CA THR A 17 -32.89 -23.71 1.53
C THR A 17 -31.70 -23.80 0.56
N LEU A 18 -31.81 -24.62 -0.50
CA LEU A 18 -30.77 -24.77 -1.52
C LEU A 18 -30.48 -23.46 -2.24
N VAL A 19 -31.53 -22.74 -2.65
CA VAL A 19 -31.39 -21.43 -3.30
C VAL A 19 -30.75 -20.41 -2.36
N SER A 20 -31.16 -20.41 -1.08
CA SER A 20 -30.61 -19.50 -0.07
C SER A 20 -29.12 -19.74 0.18
N VAL A 21 -28.71 -21.01 0.30
CA VAL A 21 -27.30 -21.38 0.45
C VAL A 21 -26.48 -21.04 -0.79
N PHE A 22 -27.06 -21.21 -1.99
CA PHE A 22 -26.40 -20.86 -3.25
C PHE A 22 -26.20 -19.35 -3.42
N ILE A 23 -27.20 -18.53 -3.07
CA ILE A 23 -27.05 -17.07 -3.07
C ILE A 23 -26.00 -16.65 -2.03
N LEU A 24 -26.02 -17.25 -0.85
CA LEU A 24 -25.03 -16.97 0.20
C LEU A 24 -23.60 -17.31 -0.25
N SER A 25 -23.40 -18.41 -0.97
CA SER A 25 -22.06 -18.77 -1.46
C SER A 25 -21.56 -17.80 -2.53
N ILE A 26 -22.41 -17.32 -3.44
CA ILE A 26 -22.06 -16.27 -4.40
C ILE A 26 -21.65 -14.98 -3.69
N ILE A 27 -22.40 -14.57 -2.66
CA ILE A 27 -22.08 -13.38 -1.86
C ILE A 27 -20.72 -13.55 -1.19
N ILE A 28 -20.48 -14.68 -0.50
CA ILE A 28 -19.19 -14.93 0.18
C ILE A 28 -18.02 -14.89 -0.79
N VAL A 29 -18.14 -15.52 -1.97
CA VAL A 29 -17.07 -15.51 -2.98
C VAL A 29 -16.86 -14.11 -3.57
N GLY A 30 -17.94 -13.35 -3.80
CA GLY A 30 -17.87 -11.98 -4.30
C GLY A 30 -17.15 -11.05 -3.33
N PHE A 31 -17.51 -11.09 -2.04
CA PHE A 31 -16.87 -10.29 -1.01
C PHE A 31 -15.44 -10.76 -0.70
N SER A 32 -15.19 -12.06 -0.73
CA SER A 32 -13.83 -12.59 -0.56
C SER A 32 -12.89 -12.07 -1.64
N LYS A 33 -13.32 -11.91 -2.90
CA LYS A 33 -12.46 -11.34 -3.94
C LYS A 33 -12.31 -9.82 -3.85
N ALA A 34 -13.31 -9.12 -3.32
CA ALA A 34 -13.27 -7.67 -3.19
C ALA A 34 -12.31 -7.17 -2.10
N SER A 35 -12.05 -7.97 -1.05
CA SER A 35 -11.21 -7.57 0.08
C SER A 35 -9.70 -7.76 -0.10
N PHE A 36 -9.25 -8.35 -1.21
CA PHE A 36 -7.83 -8.68 -1.42
C PHE A 36 -7.11 -7.82 -2.48
N TYR A 37 -7.76 -6.77 -3.02
CA TYR A 37 -7.21 -6.10 -4.20
C TYR A 37 -6.40 -4.81 -3.93
N ASP A 38 -6.41 -4.24 -2.72
CA ASP A 38 -5.66 -3.00 -2.40
C ASP A 38 -5.08 -3.02 -0.98
N ASN A 39 -4.30 -4.03 -0.61
CA ASN A 39 -3.55 -3.99 0.65
C ASN A 39 -2.26 -3.20 0.47
N PHE A 40 -2.34 -1.87 0.62
CA PHE A 40 -1.19 -0.96 0.71
C PHE A 40 -0.32 -1.16 1.97
N ASP A 41 -0.49 -2.28 2.66
CA ASP A 41 0.20 -2.60 3.91
C ASP A 41 1.71 -2.68 3.68
N GLU A 42 2.15 -3.28 2.56
CA GLU A 42 3.57 -3.42 2.22
C GLU A 42 4.20 -2.06 1.90
N GLU A 43 3.55 -1.24 1.08
CA GLU A 43 4.00 0.10 0.72
C GLU A 43 4.05 1.02 1.96
N TYR A 44 3.04 0.93 2.83
CA TYR A 44 3.02 1.67 4.09
C TYR A 44 4.18 1.26 5.02
N ILE A 45 4.44 -0.05 5.14
CA ILE A 45 5.58 -0.55 5.92
C ILE A 45 6.90 -0.02 5.35
N ILE A 46 7.06 -0.02 4.04
CA ILE A 46 8.27 0.50 3.37
C ILE A 46 8.43 2.00 3.64
N LEU A 47 7.37 2.79 3.42
CA LEU A 47 7.36 4.23 3.66
C LEU A 47 7.71 4.57 5.12
N ASN A 48 7.10 3.88 6.08
CA ASN A 48 7.37 4.08 7.49
C ASN A 48 8.82 3.71 7.87
N LYS A 49 9.38 2.64 7.27
CA LYS A 49 10.79 2.29 7.47
C LYS A 49 11.71 3.39 6.93
N LEU A 50 11.46 3.87 5.71
CA LEU A 50 12.24 4.94 5.09
C LEU A 50 12.17 6.24 5.88
N GLU A 51 10.98 6.64 6.32
CA GLU A 51 10.76 7.81 7.17
C GLU A 51 11.61 7.73 8.45
N ASN A 52 11.57 6.60 9.14
CA ASN A 52 12.35 6.39 10.36
C ASN A 52 13.85 6.52 10.10
N MET A 53 14.36 5.93 9.01
CA MET A 53 15.79 6.01 8.65
C MET A 53 16.24 7.45 8.37
N PHE A 54 15.41 8.25 7.68
CA PHE A 54 15.68 9.66 7.45
C PHE A 54 15.62 10.51 8.72
N ASN A 55 14.71 10.19 9.64
CA ASN A 55 14.55 10.90 10.91
C ASN A 55 15.75 10.68 11.83
N ILE A 56 16.19 9.43 11.99
CA ILE A 56 17.34 9.09 12.86
C ILE A 56 18.70 9.26 12.15
N SER A 57 18.70 9.62 10.86
CA SER A 57 19.90 9.76 10.03
C SER A 57 20.78 8.50 10.00
N SER A 58 20.16 7.32 10.01
CA SER A 58 20.83 6.02 9.93
C SER A 58 20.52 5.38 8.58
N TYR A 59 21.49 5.47 7.67
CA TYR A 59 21.38 5.01 6.30
C TYR A 59 22.14 3.70 6.14
N ASP A 60 21.49 2.66 5.63
CA ASP A 60 22.11 1.38 5.32
C ASP A 60 22.66 1.34 3.88
N SER A 61 23.04 0.16 3.40
CA SER A 61 23.59 -0.03 2.05
C SER A 61 22.59 0.23 0.91
N SER A 62 21.29 0.37 1.20
CA SER A 62 20.28 0.73 0.20
C SER A 62 20.31 2.21 -0.18
N PHE A 63 21.08 3.03 0.54
CA PHE A 63 21.21 4.45 0.27
C PHE A 63 22.55 4.77 -0.39
N SER A 64 22.52 5.64 -1.41
CA SER A 64 23.70 6.27 -1.97
C SER A 64 23.97 7.60 -1.27
N THR A 65 25.20 7.78 -0.80
CA THR A 65 25.63 9.04 -0.17
C THR A 65 26.81 9.62 -0.93
N LYS A 66 26.72 10.88 -1.34
CA LYS A 66 27.81 11.59 -2.03
C LYS A 66 27.83 13.08 -1.70
N ASN A 67 29.02 13.66 -1.66
CA ASN A 67 29.16 15.11 -1.60
C ASN A 67 29.01 15.70 -3.00
N ILE A 68 28.15 16.71 -3.14
CA ILE A 68 27.91 17.41 -4.40
C ILE A 68 27.91 18.92 -4.18
N GLN A 69 28.09 19.68 -5.26
CA GLN A 69 27.83 21.11 -5.28
C GLN A 69 26.41 21.34 -5.81
N LEU A 70 25.56 21.97 -4.99
CA LEU A 70 24.27 22.47 -5.42
C LEU A 70 24.38 23.92 -5.84
N THR A 71 23.86 24.23 -7.01
CA THR A 71 23.62 25.62 -7.42
C THR A 71 22.24 26.01 -6.93
N ILE A 72 22.17 27.02 -6.07
CA ILE A 72 20.92 27.63 -5.60
C ILE A 72 20.80 29.04 -6.16
N THR A 73 19.58 29.46 -6.44
CA THR A 73 19.25 30.84 -6.80
C THR A 73 18.51 31.47 -5.63
N LEU A 74 19.04 32.57 -5.10
CA LEU A 74 18.41 33.36 -4.06
C LEU A 74 17.70 34.54 -4.72
N ASP A 75 16.41 34.67 -4.43
CA ASP A 75 15.54 35.77 -4.89
C ASP A 75 15.61 36.01 -6.42
N ASP A 76 15.86 34.96 -7.21
CA ASP A 76 16.06 35.01 -8.67
C ASP A 76 17.22 35.92 -9.14
N ILE A 77 18.07 36.39 -8.23
CA ILE A 77 19.11 37.39 -8.50
C ILE A 77 20.51 36.84 -8.26
N GLU A 78 20.71 36.11 -7.16
CA GLU A 78 22.03 35.66 -6.74
C GLU A 78 22.18 34.15 -6.90
N ILE A 79 23.15 33.74 -7.72
CA ILE A 79 23.51 32.32 -7.88
C ILE A 79 24.63 31.98 -6.90
N LYS A 80 24.39 31.00 -6.03
CA LYS A 80 25.39 30.48 -5.09
C LYS A 80 25.59 28.98 -5.27
N ASN A 81 26.83 28.55 -5.12
CA ASN A 81 27.18 27.13 -5.06
C ASN A 81 27.43 26.73 -3.61
N ILE A 82 26.71 25.71 -3.14
CA ILE A 82 26.83 25.19 -1.78
C ILE A 82 27.21 23.73 -1.85
N SER A 83 28.28 23.37 -1.13
CA SER A 83 28.68 21.98 -0.95
C SER A 83 27.73 21.31 0.04
N VAL A 84 27.08 20.24 -0.38
CA VAL A 84 26.14 19.47 0.45
C VAL A 84 26.42 17.99 0.35
N LYS A 85 26.01 17.27 1.38
CA LYS A 85 25.92 15.81 1.37
C LYS A 85 24.55 15.43 0.81
N LYS A 86 24.51 14.80 -0.37
CA LYS A 86 23.32 14.20 -0.95
C LYS A 86 23.19 12.76 -0.43
N ILE A 87 22.02 12.44 0.11
CA ILE A 87 21.59 11.08 0.45
C ILE A 87 20.41 10.73 -0.47
N GLU A 88 20.48 9.56 -1.09
CA GLU A 88 19.55 9.13 -2.12
C GLU A 88 19.15 7.67 -1.89
N TYR A 89 17.85 7.42 -1.97
CA TYR A 89 17.25 6.09 -2.04
C TYR A 89 16.46 5.99 -3.33
N GLU A 90 16.57 4.86 -4.04
CA GLU A 90 15.87 4.64 -5.31
C GLU A 90 15.57 3.15 -5.48
N ASP A 91 14.31 2.83 -5.75
CA ASP A 91 13.84 1.50 -6.16
C ASP A 91 12.93 1.63 -7.42
N GLU A 92 12.23 0.55 -7.79
CA GLU A 92 11.36 0.53 -8.98
C GLU A 92 10.17 1.51 -8.90
N ASN A 93 9.73 1.88 -7.69
CA ASN A 93 8.49 2.62 -7.43
C ASN A 93 8.73 4.00 -6.80
N LEU A 94 9.86 4.21 -6.12
CA LEU A 94 10.11 5.36 -5.28
C LEU A 94 11.54 5.86 -5.39
N ARG A 95 11.69 7.19 -5.40
CA ARG A 95 12.97 7.87 -5.27
C ARG A 95 12.90 8.96 -4.22
N LEU A 96 13.79 8.90 -3.24
CA LEU A 96 13.87 9.88 -2.15
C LEU A 96 15.24 10.56 -2.13
N LEU A 97 15.23 11.87 -1.91
CA LEU A 97 16.41 12.72 -1.92
C LEU A 97 16.44 13.58 -0.66
N LYS A 98 17.57 13.56 0.06
CA LYS A 98 17.84 14.49 1.16
C LYS A 98 19.19 15.16 0.95
N TYR A 99 19.23 16.45 1.22
CA TYR A 99 20.46 17.25 1.20
C TYR A 99 20.74 17.74 2.61
N GLU A 100 21.93 17.42 3.10
CA GLU A 100 22.41 17.85 4.42
C GLU A 100 23.60 18.79 4.24
N LEU A 101 23.60 19.91 4.96
CA LEU A 101 24.79 20.77 5.04
C LEU A 101 25.89 20.02 5.82
N PRO A 102 27.15 20.09 5.37
CA PRO A 102 28.26 19.58 6.15
C PRO A 102 28.33 20.35 7.48
N LYS A 103 28.48 19.61 8.59
CA LYS A 103 28.70 20.18 9.93
C LYS A 103 30.09 20.80 10.04
#